data_AF-A0A034VYF1-F1
#
_entry.id   AF-A0A034VYF1-F1
#
_cell.length_a   1.000
_cell.length_b   1.000
_cell.length_c   1.000
_cell.angle_alpha   90.00
_cell.angle_beta   90.00
_cell.angle_gamma   90.00
#
_symmetry.space_group_name_H-M   'P 1'
#
loop_
_entity.id
_entity.type
_entity.pdbx_description
1 polymer ?
#
loop_
_entity_poly.entity_id
_entity_poly.type
_entity_poly.pdbx_seq_one_letter_code
_entity_poly.pdbx_strand_id
1 'polypeptide(L)'
;MDLRIIFLLILQVIGFNILLVAGQSQRIKDGMYASISGASCFRRLNGTHQTGCSSSQFGSVGALHLIQVVEDFEFLLRNPPAPPYAPMIPPHLFTRQNMLRLKNEARQNITVVLLINDNEKMTQFSHELTCPNQYSGLLLPNSKETATCDTQNAENAWNPWGTGLLQEDFPFPIYYIADEEEVYKLKSCFQKFNNFDYSGHATRSLCAVEVTTFMSAAVNSEVCIRRSN
;
A
#
# COMPACT_ATOMS: atom_id res chain seq x y z
N MET A 1 17.06 -65.10 2.15
CA MET A 1 17.34 -63.80 1.53
C MET A 1 18.77 -63.44 1.90
N ASP A 2 19.69 -63.40 0.94
CA ASP A 2 21.12 -63.24 1.22
C ASP A 2 21.43 -61.91 1.89
N LEU A 3 22.30 -61.95 2.91
CA LEU A 3 22.75 -60.76 3.66
C LEU A 3 23.34 -59.68 2.73
N ARG A 4 23.91 -60.11 1.60
CA ARG A 4 24.43 -59.22 0.54
C ARG A 4 23.34 -58.44 -0.19
N ILE A 5 22.17 -59.06 -0.42
CA ILE A 5 21.02 -58.42 -1.09
C ILE A 5 20.42 -57.36 -0.16
N ILE A 6 20.32 -57.66 1.13
CA ILE A 6 19.85 -56.71 2.15
C ILE A 6 20.78 -55.48 2.22
N PHE A 7 22.09 -55.70 2.21
CA PHE A 7 23.07 -54.62 2.28
C PHE A 7 23.03 -53.70 1.04
N LEU A 8 22.86 -54.27 -0.16
CA LEU A 8 22.70 -53.52 -1.41
C LEU A 8 21.41 -52.67 -1.43
N LEU A 9 20.31 -53.22 -0.93
CA LEU A 9 19.04 -52.48 -0.82
C LEU A 9 19.16 -51.29 0.15
N ILE A 10 19.84 -51.48 1.29
CA ILE A 10 20.09 -50.39 2.25
C ILE A 10 20.95 -49.29 1.61
N LEU A 11 22.01 -49.65 0.89
CA LEU A 11 22.85 -48.69 0.17
C LEU A 11 22.10 -47.92 -0.92
N GLN A 12 21.21 -48.58 -1.66
CA GLN A 12 20.36 -47.91 -2.65
C GLN A 12 19.38 -46.93 -2.01
N VAL A 13 18.75 -47.32 -0.89
CA VAL A 13 17.82 -46.44 -0.16
C VAL A 13 18.57 -45.23 0.42
N ILE A 14 19.76 -45.43 1.01
CA ILE A 14 20.58 -44.33 1.52
C ILE A 14 21.02 -43.40 0.38
N GLY A 15 21.50 -43.95 -0.74
CA GLY A 15 21.90 -43.18 -1.92
C GLY A 15 20.74 -42.37 -2.51
N PHE A 16 19.55 -42.95 -2.59
CA PHE A 16 18.35 -42.28 -3.07
C PHE A 16 17.90 -41.15 -2.13
N ASN A 17 17.96 -41.35 -0.81
CA ASN A 17 17.66 -40.31 0.18
C ASN A 17 18.67 -39.14 0.13
N ILE A 18 19.96 -39.43 -0.04
CA ILE A 18 20.99 -38.38 -0.18
C ILE A 18 20.76 -37.55 -1.45
N LEU A 19 20.42 -38.19 -2.57
CA LEU A 19 20.06 -37.52 -3.82
C LEU A 19 18.80 -36.65 -3.69
N LEU A 20 17.78 -37.12 -2.96
CA LEU A 20 16.56 -36.34 -2.70
C LEU A 20 16.83 -35.09 -1.85
N VAL A 21 17.69 -35.19 -0.83
CA VAL A 21 18.03 -34.06 0.05
C VAL A 21 18.95 -33.05 -0.67
N ALA A 22 19.87 -33.51 -1.52
CA ALA A 22 20.75 -32.63 -2.29
C ALA A 22 20.01 -31.80 -3.37
N GLY A 23 18.79 -32.18 -3.76
CA GLY A 23 18.00 -31.51 -4.78
C GLY A 23 17.24 -30.25 -4.33
N GLN A 24 17.19 -29.95 -3.03
CA GLN A 24 16.43 -28.83 -2.47
C GLN A 24 17.35 -27.60 -2.27
N SER A 25 17.89 -27.05 -3.36
CA SER A 25 18.59 -25.76 -3.30
C SER A 25 17.56 -24.61 -3.33
N GLN A 26 17.32 -23.99 -2.18
CA GLN A 26 16.46 -22.81 -2.10
C GLN A 26 17.29 -21.55 -2.32
N ARG A 27 16.80 -20.62 -3.14
CA ARG A 27 17.52 -19.38 -3.40
C ARG A 27 17.54 -18.54 -2.12
N ILE A 28 18.67 -17.90 -1.81
CA ILE A 28 18.78 -16.99 -0.65
C ILE A 28 17.65 -15.94 -0.66
N LYS A 29 17.30 -15.44 -1.85
CA LYS A 29 16.18 -14.51 -2.04
C LYS A 29 14.86 -15.05 -1.47
N ASP A 30 14.55 -16.33 -1.71
CA ASP A 30 13.28 -16.94 -1.30
C ASP A 30 13.26 -17.24 0.22
N GLY A 31 14.43 -17.26 0.86
CA GLY A 31 14.54 -17.32 2.33
C GLY A 31 14.44 -15.95 3.02
N MET A 32 14.63 -14.84 2.27
CA MET A 32 14.60 -13.48 2.80
C MET A 32 13.32 -12.73 2.46
N TYR A 33 12.76 -12.95 1.27
CA TYR A 33 11.63 -12.20 0.73
C TYR A 33 10.46 -13.10 0.42
N ALA A 34 9.27 -12.64 0.79
CA ALA A 34 8.01 -13.19 0.31
C ALA A 34 7.33 -12.16 -0.58
N SER A 35 6.88 -12.60 -1.76
CA SER A 35 6.09 -11.72 -2.64
C SER A 35 4.71 -11.47 -2.02
N ILE A 36 4.14 -10.31 -2.34
CA ILE A 36 2.77 -9.94 -2.02
C ILE A 36 2.07 -9.50 -3.32
N SER A 37 0.79 -9.82 -3.45
CA SER A 37 -0.02 -9.42 -4.60
C SER A 37 -1.08 -8.39 -4.20
N GLY A 38 -1.41 -7.50 -5.12
CA GLY A 38 -2.31 -6.39 -4.84
C GLY A 38 -2.38 -5.38 -5.99
N ALA A 39 -3.04 -4.26 -5.73
CA ALA A 39 -3.23 -3.17 -6.67
C ALA A 39 -2.49 -1.92 -6.21
N SER A 40 -1.82 -1.24 -7.13
CA SER A 40 -1.10 0.00 -6.82
C SER A 40 -1.90 1.24 -7.20
N CYS A 41 -1.83 2.27 -6.35
CA CYS A 41 -2.18 3.62 -6.73
C CYS A 41 -1.17 4.14 -7.77
N PHE A 42 -1.68 4.76 -8.83
CA PHE A 42 -0.89 5.25 -9.95
C PHE A 42 -1.05 6.74 -10.14
N ARG A 43 -0.03 7.38 -10.72
CA ARG A 43 -0.05 8.82 -11.01
C ARG A 43 -0.91 9.13 -12.22
N ARG A 44 -1.75 10.15 -12.10
CA ARG A 44 -2.52 10.76 -13.18
C ARG A 44 -2.09 12.21 -13.34
N LEU A 45 -2.20 12.74 -14.54
CA LEU A 45 -1.86 14.12 -14.86
C LEU A 45 -3.08 14.83 -15.43
N ASN A 46 -3.27 16.08 -15.06
CA ASN A 46 -4.19 17.00 -15.73
C ASN A 46 -3.39 18.17 -16.34
N GLY A 47 -4.08 19.14 -16.95
CA GLY A 47 -3.41 20.27 -17.62
C GLY A 47 -2.55 21.16 -16.71
N THR A 48 -2.70 21.06 -15.38
CA THR A 48 -2.05 21.96 -14.41
C THR A 48 -1.26 21.23 -13.32
N HIS A 49 -1.75 20.10 -12.84
CA HIS A 49 -1.26 19.36 -11.68
C HIS A 49 -1.16 17.85 -11.98
N GLN A 50 -0.58 17.14 -11.02
CA GLN A 50 -0.57 15.68 -10.93
C GLN A 50 -1.40 15.22 -9.73
N THR A 51 -1.94 14.01 -9.79
CA THR A 51 -2.66 13.35 -8.70
C THR A 51 -2.27 11.87 -8.62
N GLY A 52 -2.63 11.20 -7.54
CA GLY A 52 -2.30 9.79 -7.31
C GLY A 52 -0.97 9.59 -6.59
N CYS A 53 -0.26 8.50 -6.89
CA CYS A 53 0.87 8.05 -6.08
C CYS A 53 2.03 7.54 -6.93
N SER A 54 3.22 7.44 -6.32
CA SER A 54 4.41 6.82 -6.91
C SER A 54 5.35 6.37 -5.81
N SER A 55 6.07 5.27 -6.03
CA SER A 55 7.22 4.92 -5.20
C SER A 55 8.46 5.75 -5.55
N SER A 56 9.52 5.58 -4.76
CA SER A 56 10.88 5.95 -5.17
C SER A 56 11.34 5.12 -6.38
N GLN A 57 12.35 5.59 -7.11
CA GLN A 57 12.88 4.92 -8.31
C GLN A 57 13.37 3.49 -8.06
N PHE A 58 13.89 3.20 -6.86
CA PHE A 58 14.41 1.89 -6.48
C PHE A 58 13.51 1.17 -5.49
N GLY A 59 12.23 1.54 -5.44
CA GLY A 59 11.28 1.02 -4.46
C GLY A 59 11.24 1.85 -3.18
N SER A 60 10.12 1.75 -2.49
CA SER A 60 9.93 2.35 -1.18
C SER A 60 9.86 1.23 -0.15
N VAL A 61 10.73 1.28 0.86
CA VAL A 61 10.81 0.29 1.94
C VAL A 61 10.36 0.92 3.24
N GLY A 62 9.56 0.21 4.04
CA GLY A 62 9.16 0.67 5.36
C GLY A 62 8.84 -0.47 6.32
N ALA A 63 9.18 -0.30 7.60
CA ALA A 63 8.83 -1.25 8.66
C ALA A 63 7.31 -1.25 8.89
N LEU A 64 6.69 -2.43 8.93
CA LEU A 64 5.24 -2.54 9.09
C LEU A 64 4.76 -1.91 10.40
N HIS A 65 3.67 -1.17 10.35
CA HIS A 65 2.97 -0.63 11.52
C HIS A 65 1.46 -0.82 11.36
N LEU A 66 0.83 -1.65 12.19
CA LEU A 66 -0.60 -1.92 12.09
C LEU A 66 -1.40 -0.77 12.72
N ILE A 67 -2.36 -0.22 11.97
CA ILE A 67 -3.33 0.76 12.47
C ILE A 67 -4.65 0.04 12.75
N GLN A 68 -5.10 0.06 14.00
CA GLN A 68 -6.40 -0.50 14.43
C GLN A 68 -7.37 0.59 14.86
N VAL A 69 -6.86 1.71 15.38
CA VAL A 69 -7.61 2.88 15.82
C VAL A 69 -6.97 4.18 15.35
N VAL A 70 -7.66 5.31 15.49
CA VAL A 70 -7.16 6.63 15.02
C VAL A 70 -5.93 7.07 15.80
N GLU A 71 -5.80 6.65 17.05
CA GLU A 71 -4.68 6.97 17.93
C GLU A 71 -3.37 6.30 17.49
N ASP A 72 -3.43 5.18 16.76
CA ASP A 72 -2.23 4.48 16.29
C ASP A 72 -1.45 5.28 15.24
N PHE A 73 -2.10 6.27 14.62
CA PHE A 73 -1.44 7.23 13.73
C PHE A 73 -0.44 8.12 14.50
N GLU A 74 -0.69 8.41 15.78
CA GLU A 74 0.16 9.29 16.58
C GLU A 74 1.60 8.78 16.69
N PHE A 75 1.79 7.46 16.70
CA PHE A 75 3.12 6.85 16.67
C PHE A 75 3.93 7.33 15.45
N LEU A 76 3.30 7.38 14.27
CA LEU A 76 3.94 7.77 13.02
C LEU A 76 4.17 9.29 12.94
N LEU A 77 3.32 10.07 13.62
CA LEU A 77 3.37 11.53 13.61
C LEU A 77 4.42 12.08 14.60
N ARG A 78 4.65 11.40 15.73
CA ARG A 78 5.48 11.89 16.84
C ARG A 78 6.93 11.38 16.80
N ASN A 79 7.58 11.47 15.64
CA ASN A 79 8.99 11.07 15.46
C ASN A 79 9.27 9.65 15.98
N PRO A 80 8.83 8.62 15.26
CA PRO A 80 9.05 7.25 15.68
C PRO A 80 10.55 6.92 15.66
N PRO A 81 11.00 5.91 16.42
CA PRO A 81 12.43 5.67 16.67
C PRO A 81 13.20 5.06 15.49
N ALA A 82 12.54 4.39 14.54
CA ALA A 82 13.20 3.77 13.39
C ALA A 82 12.46 4.02 12.06
N PRO A 83 12.31 5.28 11.61
CA PRO A 83 11.75 5.57 10.30
C PRO A 83 12.69 5.01 9.22
N PRO A 84 12.17 4.59 8.06
CA PRO A 84 10.79 4.75 7.62
C PRO A 84 9.85 3.58 7.98
N TYR A 85 8.57 3.91 8.18
CA TYR A 85 7.48 2.97 8.44
C TYR A 85 6.52 2.82 7.26
N ALA A 86 5.79 1.71 7.26
CA ALA A 86 4.73 1.36 6.33
C ALA A 86 3.43 1.06 7.11
N PRO A 87 2.55 2.06 7.34
CA PRO A 87 1.25 1.83 7.95
C PRO A 87 0.39 0.85 7.15
N MET A 88 -0.19 -0.12 7.85
CA MET A 88 -1.28 -0.97 7.38
C MET A 88 -2.60 -0.40 7.86
N ILE A 89 -3.35 0.21 6.95
CA ILE A 89 -4.56 0.95 7.25
C ILE A 89 -5.77 0.12 6.79
N PRO A 90 -6.74 -0.15 7.67
CA PRO A 90 -8.00 -0.77 7.28
C PRO A 90 -8.95 0.26 6.62
N PRO A 91 -9.84 -0.15 5.71
CA PRO A 91 -10.72 0.73 4.93
C PRO A 91 -11.48 1.78 5.75
N HIS A 92 -12.01 1.41 6.93
CA HIS A 92 -12.75 2.33 7.79
C HIS A 92 -11.90 3.50 8.36
N LEU A 93 -10.56 3.37 8.38
CA LEU A 93 -9.63 4.42 8.81
C LEU A 93 -9.00 5.16 7.62
N PHE A 94 -9.24 4.72 6.39
CA PHE A 94 -8.76 5.35 5.16
C PHE A 94 -9.62 6.57 4.78
N THR A 95 -9.65 7.58 5.66
CA THR A 95 -10.44 8.81 5.49
C THR A 95 -9.60 9.95 4.94
N ARG A 96 -10.24 10.97 4.34
CA ARG A 96 -9.54 12.17 3.85
C ARG A 96 -8.70 12.83 4.95
N GLN A 97 -9.27 12.97 6.14
CA GLN A 97 -8.59 13.58 7.29
C GLN A 97 -7.33 12.80 7.67
N ASN A 98 -7.42 11.49 7.85
CA ASN A 98 -6.28 10.67 8.27
C ASN A 98 -5.17 10.65 7.20
N MET A 99 -5.55 10.51 5.93
CA MET A 99 -4.58 10.48 4.84
C MET A 99 -3.88 11.82 4.61
N LEU A 100 -4.59 12.95 4.78
CA LEU A 100 -3.97 14.27 4.71
C LEU A 100 -3.07 14.55 5.93
N ARG A 101 -3.45 14.10 7.13
CA ARG A 101 -2.57 14.15 8.31
C ARG A 101 -1.28 13.37 8.05
N LEU A 102 -1.37 12.13 7.56
CA LEU A 102 -0.18 11.34 7.18
C LEU A 102 0.69 12.04 6.13
N LYS A 103 0.06 12.59 5.08
CA LYS A 103 0.73 13.30 3.99
C LYS A 103 1.48 14.56 4.47
N ASN A 104 0.90 15.31 5.39
CA ASN A 104 1.42 16.61 5.80
C ASN A 104 2.39 16.52 6.99
N GLU A 105 2.08 15.67 7.97
CA GLU A 105 2.79 15.62 9.25
C GLU A 105 3.76 14.44 9.33
N ALA A 106 3.45 13.29 8.73
CA ALA A 106 4.26 12.06 8.80
C ALA A 106 5.16 11.83 7.57
N ARG A 107 5.26 12.79 6.65
CA ARG A 107 5.94 12.64 5.36
C ARG A 107 7.38 12.10 5.44
N GLN A 108 8.12 12.48 6.49
CA GLN A 108 9.51 12.05 6.69
C GLN A 108 9.61 10.68 7.39
N ASN A 109 8.53 10.23 8.02
CA ASN A 109 8.49 9.04 8.85
C ASN A 109 7.91 7.82 8.12
N ILE A 110 7.19 8.03 7.00
CA ILE A 110 6.59 6.97 6.20
C ILE A 110 7.08 6.98 4.76
N THR A 111 7.17 5.81 4.14
CA THR A 111 7.59 5.64 2.75
C THR A 111 6.60 4.86 1.90
N VAL A 112 5.67 4.12 2.51
CA VAL A 112 4.65 3.28 1.86
C VAL A 112 3.39 3.33 2.71
N VAL A 113 2.21 3.29 2.09
CA VAL A 113 0.94 3.02 2.77
C VAL A 113 0.35 1.73 2.22
N LEU A 114 0.01 0.78 3.09
CA LEU A 114 -0.71 -0.43 2.72
C LEU A 114 -2.18 -0.28 3.12
N LEU A 115 -3.08 -0.39 2.16
CA LEU A 115 -4.53 -0.50 2.41
C LEU A 115 -4.86 -1.99 2.47
N ILE A 116 -5.16 -2.50 3.66
CA ILE A 116 -5.44 -3.93 3.88
C ILE A 116 -6.94 -4.21 3.77
N ASN A 117 -7.35 -5.30 3.15
CA ASN A 117 -8.77 -5.66 3.04
C ASN A 117 -9.34 -6.13 4.40
N ASP A 118 -9.75 -5.16 5.22
CA ASP A 118 -10.39 -5.33 6.53
C ASP A 118 -11.61 -4.41 6.59
N ASN A 119 -12.66 -4.82 5.87
CA ASN A 119 -13.81 -3.99 5.54
C ASN A 119 -14.97 -4.10 6.54
N GLU A 120 -14.84 -4.89 7.61
CA GLU A 120 -15.94 -5.20 8.56
C GLU A 120 -16.61 -3.96 9.16
N LYS A 121 -15.84 -2.90 9.40
CA LYS A 121 -16.32 -1.65 10.03
C LYS A 121 -16.68 -0.56 9.02
N MET A 122 -16.45 -0.77 7.72
CA MET A 122 -16.68 0.25 6.70
C MET A 122 -18.13 0.22 6.22
N THR A 123 -18.85 1.32 6.36
CA THR A 123 -20.24 1.44 5.91
C THR A 123 -20.34 2.02 4.49
N GLN A 124 -19.66 3.14 4.24
CA GLN A 124 -19.67 3.87 2.98
C GLN A 124 -18.29 4.47 2.72
N PHE A 125 -17.89 4.52 1.44
CA PHE A 125 -16.67 5.19 1.01
C PHE A 125 -16.76 5.54 -0.48
N SER A 126 -16.31 6.74 -0.85
CA SER A 126 -16.05 7.10 -2.24
C SER A 126 -14.76 7.90 -2.33
N HIS A 127 -13.79 7.47 -3.15
CA HIS A 127 -12.54 8.20 -3.37
C HIS A 127 -12.70 9.41 -4.32
N GLU A 128 -13.84 9.52 -5.00
CA GLU A 128 -14.11 10.61 -5.94
C GLU A 128 -14.56 11.88 -5.20
N LEU A 129 -14.58 13.02 -5.90
CA LEU A 129 -15.16 14.27 -5.42
C LEU A 129 -16.66 14.14 -5.12
N THR A 130 -17.14 15.02 -4.25
CA THR A 130 -18.56 15.21 -3.93
C THR A 130 -19.40 15.58 -5.16
N CYS A 131 -18.81 16.39 -6.05
CA CYS A 131 -19.35 16.75 -7.35
C CYS A 131 -18.38 16.35 -8.47
N PRO A 132 -18.53 15.13 -9.03
CA PRO A 132 -17.70 14.69 -10.16
C PRO A 132 -17.85 15.63 -11.36
N ASN A 133 -16.74 15.92 -12.05
CA ASN A 133 -16.73 16.75 -13.26
C ASN A 133 -17.37 18.16 -13.11
N GLN A 134 -17.32 18.75 -11.91
CA GLN A 134 -17.95 20.05 -11.62
C GLN A 134 -17.57 21.20 -12.58
N TYR A 135 -16.40 21.12 -13.24
CA TYR A 135 -15.90 22.13 -14.17
C TYR A 135 -16.07 21.78 -15.65
N SER A 136 -16.61 20.59 -15.96
CA SER A 136 -16.74 20.06 -17.33
C SER A 136 -18.20 19.81 -17.72
N GLY A 137 -19.15 20.38 -16.98
CA GLY A 137 -20.57 20.28 -17.27
C GLY A 137 -20.95 21.00 -18.58
N LEU A 138 -22.05 20.55 -19.18
CA LEU A 138 -22.64 21.24 -20.32
C LEU A 138 -23.27 22.55 -19.82
N LEU A 139 -22.73 23.69 -20.25
CA LEU A 139 -23.39 24.97 -20.10
C LEU A 139 -24.37 25.12 -21.27
N LEU A 140 -25.66 24.93 -21.03
CA LEU A 140 -26.67 25.11 -22.07
C LEU A 140 -26.75 26.61 -22.45
N PRO A 141 -26.80 26.95 -23.76
CA PRO A 141 -26.96 28.34 -24.19
C PRO A 141 -28.23 28.94 -23.59
N ASN A 142 -28.10 30.11 -22.96
CA ASN A 142 -29.19 30.83 -22.28
C ASN A 142 -29.82 30.09 -21.08
N SER A 143 -29.21 29.01 -20.56
CA SER A 143 -29.70 28.42 -19.32
C SER A 143 -29.23 29.23 -18.11
N LYS A 144 -30.15 29.46 -17.16
CA LYS A 144 -29.84 29.94 -15.81
C LYS A 144 -29.42 28.79 -14.90
N GLU A 145 -28.93 27.68 -15.45
CA GLU A 145 -28.58 26.51 -14.64
C GLU A 145 -27.42 26.89 -13.73
N THR A 146 -27.72 26.99 -12.45
CA THR A 146 -26.73 26.92 -11.38
C THR A 146 -26.00 25.58 -11.49
N ALA A 147 -24.80 25.48 -10.90
CA ALA A 147 -24.10 24.21 -10.77
C ALA A 147 -25.09 23.11 -10.36
N THR A 148 -25.26 22.09 -11.20
CA THR A 148 -26.26 21.02 -11.00
C THR A 148 -25.94 20.13 -9.80
N CYS A 149 -24.73 20.27 -9.26
CA CYS A 149 -24.27 19.64 -8.04
C CYS A 149 -23.76 20.72 -7.09
N ASP A 150 -24.22 20.68 -5.85
CA ASP A 150 -23.81 21.61 -4.80
C ASP A 150 -22.78 20.94 -3.88
N THR A 151 -21.58 21.52 -3.79
CA THR A 151 -20.53 21.01 -2.90
C THR A 151 -20.76 21.38 -1.43
N GLN A 152 -21.62 22.35 -1.14
CA GLN A 152 -21.90 22.85 0.20
C GLN A 152 -23.11 22.16 0.84
N ASN A 153 -24.04 21.66 0.04
CA ASN A 153 -25.21 20.93 0.51
C ASN A 153 -25.13 19.43 0.13
N ALA A 154 -24.99 18.57 1.14
CA ALA A 154 -24.93 17.13 0.97
C ALA A 154 -26.19 16.52 0.32
N GLU A 155 -27.37 17.13 0.45
CA GLU A 155 -28.61 16.64 -0.18
C GLU A 155 -28.64 16.91 -1.69
N ASN A 156 -27.93 17.95 -2.14
CA ASN A 156 -27.81 18.34 -3.54
C ASN A 156 -26.47 17.89 -4.16
N ALA A 157 -25.62 17.25 -3.36
CA ALA A 157 -24.41 16.59 -3.82
C ALA A 157 -24.76 15.27 -4.50
N TRP A 158 -24.19 15.02 -5.68
CA TRP A 158 -24.40 13.75 -6.37
C TRP A 158 -23.67 12.58 -5.70
N ASN A 159 -22.57 12.87 -5.01
CA ASN A 159 -21.77 11.90 -4.28
C ASN A 159 -21.51 12.40 -2.84
N PRO A 160 -22.47 12.27 -1.91
CA PRO A 160 -22.32 12.80 -0.53
C PRO A 160 -21.15 12.18 0.24
N TRP A 161 -20.71 10.98 -0.15
CA TRP A 161 -19.58 10.27 0.46
C TRP A 161 -18.23 10.54 -0.24
N GLY A 162 -18.20 11.49 -1.17
CA GLY A 162 -17.02 11.82 -1.96
C GLY A 162 -15.91 12.42 -1.11
N THR A 163 -14.83 11.67 -0.91
CA THR A 163 -13.65 12.11 -0.15
C THR A 163 -12.68 12.93 -0.98
N GLY A 164 -12.76 12.89 -2.31
CA GLY A 164 -11.82 13.56 -3.21
C GLY A 164 -10.37 13.08 -3.12
N LEU A 165 -10.11 11.92 -2.50
CA LEU A 165 -8.77 11.37 -2.35
C LEU A 165 -8.11 11.02 -3.69
N LEU A 166 -8.90 10.72 -4.73
CA LEU A 166 -8.40 10.45 -6.08
C LEU A 166 -7.72 11.68 -6.73
N GLN A 167 -8.07 12.88 -6.24
CA GLN A 167 -7.53 14.16 -6.75
C GLN A 167 -6.33 14.65 -5.94
N GLU A 168 -5.90 13.89 -4.92
CA GLU A 168 -4.73 14.23 -4.10
C GLU A 168 -3.44 13.66 -4.71
N ASP A 169 -2.36 14.43 -4.69
CA ASP A 169 -1.01 13.94 -4.97
C ASP A 169 -0.36 13.45 -3.67
N PHE A 170 -0.05 12.16 -3.60
CA PHE A 170 0.60 11.53 -2.45
C PHE A 170 2.11 11.33 -2.71
N PRO A 171 2.98 11.73 -1.76
CA PRO A 171 4.43 11.60 -1.93
C PRO A 171 4.95 10.17 -1.67
N PHE A 172 4.07 9.21 -1.41
CA PHE A 172 4.35 7.82 -1.14
C PHE A 172 3.39 6.93 -1.95
N PRO A 173 3.78 5.69 -2.30
CA PRO A 173 2.88 4.73 -2.93
C PRO A 173 1.82 4.26 -1.93
N ILE A 174 0.59 4.12 -2.40
CA ILE A 174 -0.50 3.44 -1.70
C ILE A 174 -0.71 2.10 -2.42
N TYR A 175 -0.67 1.00 -1.69
CA TYR A 175 -0.81 -0.36 -2.23
C TYR A 175 -1.96 -1.09 -1.54
N TYR A 176 -2.94 -1.52 -2.31
CA TYR A 176 -4.12 -2.23 -1.82
C TYR A 176 -3.91 -3.74 -1.88
N ILE A 177 -4.16 -4.42 -0.77
CA ILE A 177 -3.99 -5.87 -0.61
C ILE A 177 -5.37 -6.47 -0.37
N ALA A 178 -5.90 -7.09 -1.42
CA ALA A 178 -7.25 -7.66 -1.43
C ALA A 178 -7.32 -9.04 -0.77
N ASP A 179 -6.25 -9.83 -0.91
CA ASP A 179 -6.20 -11.21 -0.49
C ASP A 179 -6.07 -11.33 1.04
N GLU A 180 -6.97 -12.10 1.66
CA GLU A 180 -7.02 -12.26 3.12
C GLU A 180 -5.82 -13.01 3.69
N GLU A 181 -5.26 -13.97 2.94
CA GLU A 181 -4.07 -14.71 3.36
C GLU A 181 -2.83 -13.79 3.37
N GLU A 182 -2.69 -12.95 2.36
CA GLU A 182 -1.62 -11.92 2.32
C GLU A 182 -1.79 -10.89 3.45
N VAL A 183 -3.02 -10.45 3.74
CA VAL A 183 -3.30 -9.57 4.90
C VAL A 183 -2.93 -10.27 6.21
N TYR A 184 -3.31 -11.54 6.39
CA TYR A 184 -2.99 -12.32 7.58
C TYR A 184 -1.48 -12.47 7.76
N LYS A 185 -0.75 -12.80 6.69
CA LYS A 185 0.70 -12.94 6.68
C LYS A 185 1.40 -11.64 7.10
N LEU A 186 0.96 -10.49 6.61
CA LEU A 186 1.50 -9.18 7.00
C LEU A 186 1.19 -8.85 8.47
N LYS A 187 -0.06 -9.05 8.90
CA LYS A 187 -0.45 -8.88 10.31
C LYS A 187 0.37 -9.79 11.23
N SER A 188 0.53 -11.07 10.87
CA SER A 188 1.33 -12.04 11.61
C SER A 188 2.81 -11.64 11.69
N CYS A 189 3.38 -11.14 10.59
CA CYS A 189 4.75 -10.64 10.57
C CYS A 189 4.94 -9.42 11.49
N PHE A 190 4.00 -8.47 11.46
CA PHE A 190 3.98 -7.33 12.38
C PHE A 190 3.88 -7.79 13.85
N GLN A 191 2.95 -8.71 14.16
CA GLN A 191 2.78 -9.21 15.51
C GLN A 191 4.02 -9.96 16.02
N LYS A 192 4.69 -10.72 15.15
CA LYS A 192 5.87 -11.51 15.50
C LYS A 192 7.17 -10.71 15.62
N PHE A 193 7.29 -9.58 14.92
CA PHE A 193 8.54 -8.82 14.92
C PHE A 193 8.39 -7.40 15.44
N ASN A 194 7.30 -6.69 15.18
CA ASN A 194 7.24 -5.25 15.39
C ASN A 194 6.44 -4.86 16.66
N ASN A 195 5.46 -5.64 17.11
CA ASN A 195 4.52 -5.21 18.18
C ASN A 195 5.01 -5.33 19.65
N PHE A 196 6.27 -5.67 19.92
CA PHE A 196 6.74 -5.93 21.29
C PHE A 196 7.30 -4.70 22.01
N ASP A 197 8.24 -4.01 21.36
CA ASP A 197 8.93 -2.85 21.92
C ASP A 197 9.14 -1.83 20.81
N TYR A 198 8.33 -0.77 20.88
CA TYR A 198 8.37 0.33 19.94
C TYR A 198 9.63 1.18 20.13
N SER A 199 10.11 1.35 21.36
CA SER A 199 11.29 2.19 21.66
C SER A 199 12.59 1.57 21.15
N GLY A 200 12.73 0.25 21.24
CA GLY A 200 13.87 -0.52 20.74
C GLY A 200 13.84 -0.83 19.24
N HIS A 201 12.91 -0.27 18.46
CA HIS A 201 12.84 -0.51 17.01
C HIS A 201 14.16 -0.21 16.27
N ALA A 202 14.92 0.79 16.71
CA ALA A 202 16.17 1.19 16.06
C ALA A 202 17.31 0.16 16.17
N THR A 203 17.23 -0.76 17.14
CA THR A 203 18.34 -1.69 17.47
C THR A 203 18.05 -3.13 17.09
N ARG A 204 16.95 -3.42 16.37
CA ARG A 204 16.50 -4.78 16.10
C ARG A 204 15.98 -4.95 14.67
N SER A 205 15.93 -6.22 14.23
CA SER A 205 15.36 -6.57 12.93
C SER A 205 13.83 -6.49 12.98
N LEU A 206 13.26 -5.63 12.13
CA LEU A 206 11.82 -5.46 11.98
C LEU A 206 11.34 -6.15 10.71
N CYS A 207 10.06 -6.54 10.71
CA CYS A 207 9.38 -6.92 9.48
C CYS A 207 9.04 -5.66 8.67
N ALA A 208 9.40 -5.68 7.40
CA ALA A 208 9.25 -4.55 6.48
C ALA A 208 8.63 -5.00 5.16
N VAL A 209 8.08 -4.04 4.43
CA VAL A 209 7.58 -4.21 3.07
C VAL A 209 8.36 -3.33 2.11
N GLU A 210 8.53 -3.79 0.89
CA GLU A 210 9.05 -3.01 -0.24
C GLU A 210 7.98 -2.93 -1.33
N VAL A 211 7.71 -1.73 -1.84
CA VAL A 211 6.78 -1.49 -2.96
C VAL A 211 7.50 -0.75 -4.08
N THR A 212 7.49 -1.34 -5.28
CA THR A 212 8.15 -0.83 -6.49
C THR A 212 7.11 -0.43 -7.55
N THR A 213 6.64 0.81 -7.46
CA THR A 213 5.61 1.39 -8.34
C THR A 213 6.02 2.80 -8.81
N PHE A 214 7.25 2.92 -9.32
CA PHE A 214 7.80 4.18 -9.77
C PHE A 214 7.08 4.65 -11.05
N MET A 215 6.57 5.88 -11.02
CA MET A 215 5.90 6.50 -12.16
C MET A 215 6.82 7.57 -12.77
N SER A 216 7.21 7.39 -14.03
CA SER A 216 8.10 8.30 -14.75
C SER A 216 7.46 9.65 -15.10
N ALA A 217 6.13 9.68 -15.21
CA ALA A 217 5.34 10.88 -15.44
C ALA A 217 5.45 11.85 -14.24
N ALA A 218 5.62 13.14 -14.52
CA ALA A 218 5.80 14.17 -13.50
C ALA A 218 5.24 15.53 -13.93
N VAL A 219 4.92 16.37 -12.93
CA VAL A 219 4.45 17.75 -13.04
C VAL A 219 3.01 17.87 -13.55
N ASN A 220 2.81 17.80 -14.86
CA ASN A 220 1.50 17.93 -15.51
C ASN A 220 1.52 17.33 -16.92
N SER A 221 0.36 17.27 -17.58
CA SER A 221 0.23 16.64 -18.89
C SER A 221 1.10 17.29 -19.96
N GLU A 222 1.23 18.62 -19.96
CA GLU A 222 2.04 19.36 -20.95
C GLU A 222 3.52 18.98 -20.85
N VAL A 223 4.09 19.01 -19.64
CA VAL A 223 5.50 18.65 -19.40
C VAL A 223 5.75 17.19 -19.74
N CYS A 224 4.84 16.29 -19.37
CA CYS A 224 4.98 14.87 -19.65
C CYS A 224 4.99 14.58 -21.15
N ILE A 225 4.02 15.10 -21.90
CA ILE A 225 3.93 14.89 -23.35
C ILE A 225 5.14 15.51 -24.05
N ARG A 226 5.58 16.71 -23.64
CA ARG A 226 6.75 17.37 -24.21
C ARG A 226 8.05 16.58 -24.05
N ARG A 227 8.20 15.79 -22.98
CA ARG A 227 9.40 14.96 -22.74
C ARG A 227 9.36 13.61 -23.45
N SER A 228 8.19 13.18 -23.90
CA SER A 228 8.00 11.91 -24.61
C SER A 228 8.16 12.04 -26.13
N ASN A 229 8.07 13.27 -26.65
CA ASN A 229 8.28 13.62 -28.06
C ASN A 229 9.70 14.16 -28.26
#